data_AF-A0A9E3TVP5-F1
#
_entry.id   AF-A0A9E3TVP5-F1
#
_cell.length_a   1.000
_cell.length_b   1.000
_cell.length_c   1.000
_cell.angle_alpha   90.00
_cell.angle_beta   90.00
_cell.angle_gamma   90.00
#
_symmetry.space_group_name_H-M   'P 1'
#
loop_
_entity.id
_entity.type
_entity.pdbx_description
1 polymer ?
#
loop_
_entity_poly.entity_id
_entity_poly.type
_entity_poly.pdbx_seq_one_letter_code
_entity_poly.pdbx_strand_id
1 'polypeptide(L)'
;MSRKPNDDDGSLELLLDTICNTFGGVLFISILVVLLLNLSSNEAASTPPNESDQADLIEAETRLAQSNDELDKLLTAIEAQQQIEQQIVDPEIRDQVQKLRELQQENAEQTRRKLQGLTDVAERQKEINDAAQQIKDHEETLRDAQQRLAEAERELQQEIESRSKAAKLPKGRATTKTEIPMFLRAGRLCTYVRDTGNGLAVNQAEIDEKQDEQNRPYIEPKPGTGIVISLEGNDADLDTRLSEFDYTIHYLAVFVWPDSFEHFAVLKDRMVSHEFEYRLEPFREDQKIYFGTNEEPVVVQ
;
A
#
# COMPACT_ATOMS: atom_id res chain seq x y z
N MET A 1 65.96 50.97 -6.57
CA MET A 1 65.64 49.79 -5.74
C MET A 1 64.59 48.99 -6.48
N SER A 2 64.99 47.86 -7.06
CA SER A 2 64.17 47.03 -7.93
C SER A 2 63.85 45.73 -7.19
N ARG A 3 62.56 45.43 -6.98
CA ARG A 3 62.08 44.14 -6.47
C ARG A 3 61.71 43.29 -7.69
N LYS A 4 62.45 42.20 -7.92
CA LYS A 4 62.07 41.15 -8.87
C LYS A 4 60.88 40.36 -8.31
N PRO A 5 59.82 40.09 -9.08
CA PRO A 5 58.85 39.06 -8.74
C PRO A 5 59.44 37.68 -9.06
N ASN A 6 59.16 36.69 -8.20
CA ASN A 6 59.55 35.30 -8.39
C ASN A 6 58.66 34.65 -9.47
N ASP A 7 59.28 34.00 -10.45
CA ASP A 7 58.64 33.36 -11.62
C ASP A 7 58.17 31.90 -11.36
N ASP A 8 58.30 31.39 -10.14
CA ASP A 8 58.05 29.96 -9.82
C ASP A 8 56.57 29.61 -9.52
N ASP A 9 55.73 30.57 -9.12
CA ASP A 9 54.31 30.29 -8.82
C ASP A 9 53.45 30.09 -10.09
N GLY A 10 53.86 30.67 -11.22
CA GLY A 10 53.09 30.58 -12.48
C GLY A 10 53.11 29.19 -13.13
N SER A 11 54.15 28.39 -12.90
CA SER A 11 54.28 27.05 -13.50
C SER A 11 53.43 25.99 -12.78
N LEU A 12 53.26 26.13 -11.46
CA LEU A 12 52.42 25.25 -10.65
C LEU A 12 50.92 25.56 -10.83
N GLU A 13 50.54 26.83 -10.90
CA GLU A 13 49.16 27.21 -11.19
C GLU A 13 48.74 26.75 -12.60
N LEU A 14 49.62 26.86 -13.60
CA LEU A 14 49.33 26.40 -14.96
C LEU A 14 49.23 24.85 -15.07
N LEU A 15 50.01 24.13 -14.27
CA LEU A 15 49.92 22.66 -14.15
C LEU A 15 48.62 22.24 -13.43
N LEU A 16 48.24 22.96 -12.37
CA LEU A 16 46.99 22.69 -11.66
C LEU A 16 45.78 23.00 -12.53
N ASP A 17 45.85 24.05 -13.35
CA ASP A 17 44.78 24.44 -14.26
C ASP A 17 44.60 23.44 -15.41
N THR A 18 45.71 22.85 -15.89
CA THR A 18 45.65 21.75 -16.86
C THR A 18 45.16 20.44 -16.25
N ILE A 19 45.48 20.14 -14.99
CA ILE A 19 44.95 18.95 -14.28
C ILE A 19 43.46 19.13 -13.97
N CYS A 20 43.02 20.30 -13.49
CA CYS A 20 41.61 20.54 -13.20
C CYS A 20 40.73 20.53 -14.46
N ASN A 21 41.22 21.09 -15.58
CA ASN A 21 40.49 21.06 -16.85
C ASN A 21 40.45 19.65 -17.46
N THR A 22 41.55 18.89 -17.41
CA THR A 22 41.56 17.51 -17.94
C THR A 22 40.79 16.54 -17.05
N PHE A 23 40.88 16.68 -15.73
CA PHE A 23 40.10 15.90 -14.77
C PHE A 23 38.61 16.17 -14.90
N GLY A 24 38.22 17.45 -15.04
CA GLY A 24 36.84 17.84 -15.34
C GLY A 24 36.33 17.24 -16.65
N GLY A 25 37.17 17.25 -17.70
CA GLY A 25 36.85 16.65 -19.00
C GLY A 25 36.63 15.14 -18.92
N VAL A 26 37.50 14.40 -18.23
CA VAL A 26 37.37 12.95 -18.04
C VAL A 26 36.13 12.60 -17.22
N LEU A 27 35.85 13.36 -16.15
CA LEU A 27 34.68 13.14 -15.31
C LEU A 27 33.38 13.46 -16.06
N PHE A 28 33.39 14.51 -16.89
CA PHE A 28 32.27 14.86 -17.75
C PHE A 28 31.99 13.79 -18.81
N ILE A 29 33.02 13.27 -19.50
CA ILE A 29 32.86 12.18 -20.47
C ILE A 29 32.32 10.93 -19.79
N SER A 30 32.81 10.60 -18.58
CA SER A 30 32.37 9.43 -17.83
C SER A 30 30.88 9.51 -17.46
N ILE A 31 30.41 10.68 -17.01
CA ILE A 31 29.00 10.91 -16.71
C ILE A 31 28.15 10.88 -17.98
N LEU A 32 28.66 11.43 -19.09
CA LEU A 32 27.95 11.42 -20.37
C LEU A 32 27.75 10.00 -20.91
N VAL A 33 28.78 9.13 -20.81
CA VAL A 33 28.68 7.72 -21.20
C VAL A 33 27.69 6.97 -20.33
N VAL A 34 27.68 7.21 -19.01
CA VAL A 34 26.70 6.60 -18.11
C VAL A 34 25.28 7.07 -18.43
N LEU A 35 25.08 8.34 -18.75
CA LEU A 35 23.78 8.87 -19.19
C LEU A 35 23.33 8.29 -20.52
N LEU A 36 24.23 8.15 -21.51
CA LEU A 36 23.92 7.54 -22.80
C LEU A 36 23.58 6.05 -22.67
N LEU A 37 24.29 5.31 -21.81
CA LEU A 37 23.96 3.92 -21.50
C LEU A 37 22.61 3.79 -20.80
N ASN A 38 22.30 4.70 -19.87
CA ASN A 38 21.02 4.71 -19.17
C ASN A 38 19.85 5.05 -20.11
N LEU A 39 20.02 6.03 -20.98
CA LEU A 39 19.02 6.39 -22.00
C LEU A 39 18.83 5.28 -23.05
N SER A 40 19.92 4.65 -23.51
CA SER A 40 19.84 3.53 -24.46
C SER A 40 19.23 2.26 -23.87
N SER A 41 19.38 2.04 -22.56
CA SER A 41 18.77 0.89 -21.88
C SER A 41 17.25 1.02 -21.72
N ASN A 42 16.69 2.23 -21.90
CA ASN A 42 15.27 2.51 -21.75
C ASN A 42 14.47 2.34 -23.07
N GLU A 43 15.13 2.37 -24.23
CA GLU A 43 14.49 2.09 -25.54
C GLU A 43 14.51 0.60 -25.90
N ALA A 44 15.36 -0.21 -25.26
CA ALA A 44 15.44 -1.66 -25.49
C ALA A 44 14.38 -2.47 -24.70
N ALA A 45 13.59 -1.81 -23.84
CA ALA A 45 12.53 -2.46 -23.09
C ALA A 45 11.17 -2.18 -23.75
N SER A 46 10.40 -3.24 -24.02
CA SER A 46 8.96 -3.19 -24.34
C SER A 46 8.58 -3.12 -25.82
N THR A 47 9.07 -4.06 -26.65
CA THR A 47 8.26 -4.48 -27.81
C THR A 47 7.95 -5.96 -27.66
N PRO A 48 6.67 -6.37 -27.52
CA PRO A 48 6.30 -7.78 -27.53
C PRO A 48 6.63 -8.40 -28.90
N PRO A 49 6.83 -9.73 -28.99
CA PRO A 49 7.18 -10.37 -30.25
C PRO A 49 6.06 -10.14 -31.25
N ASN A 50 6.40 -9.54 -32.40
CA ASN A 50 5.46 -9.33 -33.49
C ASN A 50 5.30 -10.63 -34.29
N GLU A 51 4.23 -10.76 -35.08
CA GLU A 51 4.07 -11.88 -36.04
C GLU A 51 5.29 -12.05 -36.98
N SER A 52 6.07 -10.97 -37.15
CA SER A 52 7.37 -10.97 -37.84
C SER A 52 8.38 -11.93 -37.19
N ASP A 53 8.46 -11.99 -35.86
CA ASP A 53 9.49 -12.77 -35.16
C ASP A 53 9.21 -14.29 -35.27
N GLN A 54 7.95 -14.69 -35.45
CA GLN A 54 7.59 -16.08 -35.77
C GLN A 54 7.92 -16.45 -37.21
N ALA A 55 7.73 -15.53 -38.16
CA ALA A 55 8.14 -15.74 -39.55
C ALA A 55 9.67 -15.88 -39.66
N ASP A 56 10.41 -15.06 -38.92
CA ASP A 56 11.88 -15.13 -38.86
C ASP A 56 12.38 -16.44 -38.25
N LEU A 57 11.66 -17.01 -37.27
CA LEU A 57 11.98 -18.30 -36.68
C LEU A 57 11.80 -19.47 -37.67
N ILE A 58 10.69 -19.47 -38.40
CA ILE A 58 10.40 -20.48 -39.44
C ILE A 58 11.42 -20.38 -40.58
N GLU A 59 11.80 -19.17 -40.98
CA GLU A 59 12.84 -18.96 -41.99
C GLU A 59 14.20 -19.45 -41.50
N ALA A 60 14.55 -19.19 -40.24
CA ALA A 60 15.79 -19.67 -39.64
C ALA A 60 15.84 -21.21 -39.59
N GLU A 61 14.75 -21.88 -39.20
CA GLU A 61 14.65 -23.34 -39.22
C GLU A 61 14.79 -23.91 -40.63
N THR A 62 14.18 -23.26 -41.62
CA THR A 62 14.28 -23.67 -43.03
C THR A 62 15.72 -23.55 -43.55
N ARG A 63 16.41 -22.45 -43.21
CA ARG A 63 17.84 -22.26 -43.56
C ARG A 63 18.74 -23.28 -42.85
N LEU A 64 18.41 -23.66 -41.62
CA LEU A 64 19.13 -24.67 -40.87
C LEU A 64 19.00 -26.05 -41.54
N ALA A 65 17.79 -26.43 -41.95
CA ALA A 65 17.55 -27.67 -42.69
C ALA A 65 18.30 -27.71 -44.03
N GLN A 66 18.29 -26.61 -44.79
CA GLN A 66 19.04 -26.51 -46.05
C GLN A 66 20.56 -26.60 -45.84
N SER A 67 21.08 -25.94 -44.81
CA SER A 67 22.51 -25.98 -44.50
C SER A 67 22.98 -27.38 -44.05
N ASN A 68 22.13 -28.13 -43.34
CA ASN A 68 22.40 -29.53 -43.00
C ASN A 68 22.49 -30.43 -44.23
N ASP A 69 21.57 -30.29 -45.18
CA ASP A 69 21.58 -31.05 -46.43
C ASP A 69 22.82 -30.73 -47.30
N GLU A 70 23.26 -29.47 -47.30
CA GLU A 70 24.49 -29.06 -47.98
C GLU A 70 25.75 -29.66 -47.31
N LEU A 71 25.78 -29.73 -45.98
CA LEU A 71 26.85 -30.35 -45.22
C LEU A 71 26.96 -31.85 -45.50
N ASP A 72 25.84 -32.58 -45.54
CA ASP A 72 25.82 -34.01 -45.87
C ASP A 72 26.32 -34.28 -47.30
N LYS A 73 25.95 -33.45 -48.26
CA LYS A 73 26.46 -33.53 -49.64
C LYS A 73 27.96 -33.28 -49.71
N LEU A 74 28.47 -32.29 -48.99
CA LEU A 74 29.90 -31.99 -48.91
C LEU A 74 30.69 -33.15 -48.30
N LEU A 75 30.21 -33.73 -47.20
CA LEU A 75 30.85 -34.89 -46.57
C LEU A 75 30.90 -36.09 -47.52
N THR A 76 29.80 -36.36 -48.22
CA THR A 76 29.72 -37.45 -49.21
C THR A 76 30.68 -37.21 -50.38
N ALA A 77 30.81 -35.96 -50.85
CA ALA A 77 31.73 -35.59 -51.92
C ALA A 77 33.20 -35.75 -51.48
N ILE A 78 33.53 -35.36 -50.25
CA ILE A 78 34.86 -35.55 -49.67
C ILE A 78 35.21 -37.04 -49.66
N GLU A 79 34.33 -37.92 -49.17
CA GLU A 79 34.56 -39.37 -49.13
C GLU A 79 34.78 -39.97 -50.52
N ALA A 80 33.94 -39.61 -51.50
CA ALA A 80 34.07 -40.08 -52.88
C ALA A 80 35.42 -39.65 -53.50
N GLN A 81 35.88 -38.44 -53.19
CA GLN A 81 37.15 -37.91 -53.71
C GLN A 81 38.36 -38.62 -53.09
N GLN A 82 38.29 -39.05 -51.82
CA GLN A 82 39.37 -39.84 -51.19
C GLN A 82 39.63 -41.17 -51.92
N GLN A 83 38.58 -41.78 -52.48
CA GLN A 83 38.70 -43.03 -53.23
C GLN A 83 39.36 -42.82 -54.60
N ILE A 84 39.11 -41.67 -55.24
CA ILE A 84 39.70 -41.32 -56.54
C ILE A 84 41.18 -40.98 -56.41
N GLU A 85 41.57 -40.29 -55.33
CA GLU A 85 42.95 -39.87 -55.07
C GLU A 85 43.94 -41.06 -54.99
N GLN A 86 43.49 -42.22 -54.50
CA GLN A 86 44.31 -43.44 -54.44
C GLN A 86 44.73 -43.97 -55.83
N GLN A 87 44.07 -43.54 -56.90
CA GLN A 87 44.33 -43.98 -58.27
C GLN A 87 45.17 -42.99 -59.09
N ILE A 88 45.54 -41.82 -58.52
CA ILE A 88 46.25 -40.75 -59.23
C ILE A 88 47.77 -40.92 -59.09
N VAL A 89 48.46 -40.98 -60.24
CA VAL A 89 49.91 -41.23 -60.35
C VAL A 89 50.74 -39.94 -60.51
N ASP A 90 50.12 -38.84 -60.93
CA ASP A 90 50.81 -37.58 -61.28
C ASP A 90 50.99 -36.65 -60.05
N PRO A 91 52.23 -36.24 -59.69
CA PRO A 91 52.50 -35.45 -58.49
C PRO A 91 51.91 -34.03 -58.49
N GLU A 92 51.78 -33.35 -59.64
CA GLU A 92 51.14 -32.01 -59.70
C GLU A 92 49.64 -32.08 -59.45
N ILE A 93 48.99 -33.14 -59.95
CA ILE A 93 47.55 -33.38 -59.73
C ILE A 93 47.31 -33.73 -58.25
N ARG A 94 48.22 -34.47 -57.61
CA ARG A 94 48.12 -34.75 -56.16
C ARG A 94 48.14 -33.48 -55.31
N ASP A 95 49.03 -32.53 -55.60
CA ASP A 95 49.13 -31.30 -54.81
C ASP A 95 47.86 -30.43 -54.94
N GLN A 96 47.30 -30.34 -56.14
CA GLN A 96 46.02 -29.65 -56.38
C GLN A 96 44.84 -30.35 -55.68
N VAL A 97 44.78 -31.69 -55.72
CA VAL A 97 43.74 -32.47 -55.03
C VAL A 97 43.85 -32.28 -53.50
N GLN A 98 45.07 -32.25 -52.97
CA GLN A 98 45.32 -32.02 -51.55
C GLN A 98 44.86 -30.62 -51.12
N LYS A 99 45.16 -29.59 -51.91
CA LYS A 99 44.68 -28.21 -51.65
C LYS A 99 43.15 -28.10 -51.71
N LEU A 100 42.53 -28.80 -52.67
CA LEU A 100 41.07 -28.81 -52.83
C LEU A 100 40.41 -29.51 -51.62
N ARG A 101 41.05 -30.55 -51.06
CA ARG A 101 40.61 -31.22 -49.84
C ARG A 101 40.70 -30.31 -48.61
N GLU A 102 41.81 -29.59 -48.45
CA GLU A 102 41.96 -28.61 -47.35
C GLU A 102 40.85 -27.55 -47.41
N LEU A 103 40.58 -27.00 -48.61
CA LEU A 103 39.49 -26.04 -48.81
C LEU A 103 38.11 -26.64 -48.53
N GLN A 104 37.86 -27.89 -48.92
CA GLN A 104 36.60 -28.59 -48.62
C GLN A 104 36.43 -28.84 -47.11
N GLN A 105 37.50 -29.22 -46.41
CA GLN A 105 37.48 -29.42 -44.96
C GLN A 105 37.23 -28.10 -44.22
N GLU A 106 37.90 -27.02 -44.64
CA GLU A 106 37.70 -25.70 -44.07
C GLU A 106 36.25 -25.21 -44.29
N ASN A 107 35.70 -25.43 -45.49
CA ASN A 107 34.30 -25.08 -45.80
C ASN A 107 33.30 -25.92 -44.98
N ALA A 108 33.55 -27.23 -44.82
CA ALA A 108 32.74 -28.08 -43.96
C ALA A 108 32.77 -27.63 -42.49
N GLU A 109 33.93 -27.20 -41.99
CA GLU A 109 34.07 -26.66 -40.63
C GLU A 109 33.36 -25.32 -40.47
N GLN A 110 33.49 -24.40 -41.44
CA GLN A 110 32.75 -23.13 -41.43
C GLN A 110 31.24 -23.35 -41.47
N THR A 111 30.77 -24.31 -42.27
CA THR A 111 29.36 -24.69 -42.35
C THR A 111 28.86 -25.23 -41.01
N ARG A 112 29.66 -26.08 -40.34
CA ARG A 112 29.34 -26.59 -39.00
C ARG A 112 29.27 -25.49 -37.96
N ARG A 113 30.20 -24.53 -37.96
CA ARG A 113 30.18 -23.37 -37.05
C ARG A 113 28.96 -22.49 -37.28
N LYS A 114 28.59 -22.27 -38.54
CA LYS A 114 27.37 -21.53 -38.91
C LYS A 114 26.11 -22.24 -38.40
N LEU A 115 26.05 -23.57 -38.54
CA LEU A 115 24.95 -24.40 -38.03
C LEU A 115 24.80 -24.32 -36.51
N GLN A 116 25.92 -24.39 -35.77
CA GLN A 116 25.91 -24.18 -34.32
C GLN A 116 25.40 -22.79 -33.97
N GLY A 117 25.90 -21.74 -34.62
CA GLY A 117 25.44 -20.37 -34.39
C GLY A 117 23.95 -20.17 -34.68
N LEU A 118 23.41 -20.80 -35.73
CA LEU A 118 21.97 -20.76 -36.02
C LEU A 118 21.13 -21.49 -34.96
N THR A 119 21.64 -22.60 -34.43
CA THR A 119 20.98 -23.34 -33.35
C THR A 119 20.93 -22.50 -32.08
N ASP A 120 22.04 -21.87 -31.71
CA ASP A 120 22.14 -20.99 -30.54
C ASP A 120 21.19 -19.78 -30.67
N VAL A 121 21.07 -19.21 -31.88
CA VAL A 121 20.13 -18.10 -32.15
C VAL A 121 18.68 -18.58 -32.02
N ALA A 122 18.33 -19.75 -32.53
CA ALA A 122 16.98 -20.30 -32.39
C ALA A 122 16.62 -20.58 -30.93
N GLU A 123 17.54 -21.13 -30.13
CA GLU A 123 17.34 -21.33 -28.70
C GLU A 123 17.12 -20.00 -27.96
N ARG A 124 17.97 -18.99 -28.22
CA ARG A 124 17.79 -17.66 -27.63
C ARG A 124 16.48 -17.00 -28.03
N GLN A 125 16.05 -17.16 -29.28
CA GLN A 125 14.78 -16.60 -29.72
C GLN A 125 13.60 -17.24 -29.00
N LYS A 126 13.68 -18.55 -28.71
CA LYS A 126 12.69 -19.23 -27.88
C LYS A 126 12.69 -18.68 -26.45
N GLU A 127 13.86 -18.50 -25.83
CA GLU A 127 13.97 -17.90 -24.49
C GLU A 127 13.39 -16.48 -24.44
N ILE A 128 13.64 -15.66 -25.47
CA ILE A 128 13.09 -14.31 -25.59
C ILE A 128 11.56 -14.36 -25.67
N ASN A 129 11.00 -15.27 -26.47
CA ASN A 129 9.55 -15.42 -26.60
C ASN A 129 8.91 -15.88 -25.28
N ASP A 130 9.52 -16.84 -24.59
CA ASP A 130 9.07 -17.33 -23.28
C ASP A 130 9.11 -16.20 -22.23
N ALA A 131 10.20 -15.42 -22.19
CA ALA A 131 10.33 -14.27 -21.30
C ALA A 131 9.29 -13.18 -21.61
N ALA A 132 9.03 -12.90 -22.90
CA ALA A 132 8.03 -11.93 -23.29
C ALA A 132 6.61 -12.35 -22.91
N GLN A 133 6.32 -13.66 -22.96
CA GLN A 133 5.04 -14.17 -22.47
C GLN A 133 4.91 -14.01 -20.95
N GLN A 134 5.97 -14.33 -20.19
CA GLN A 134 5.98 -14.12 -18.74
C GLN A 134 5.77 -12.65 -18.35
N ILE A 135 6.35 -11.71 -19.10
CA ILE A 135 6.13 -10.27 -18.87
C ILE A 135 4.66 -9.92 -19.03
N LYS A 136 3.99 -10.39 -20.10
CA LYS A 136 2.55 -10.15 -20.30
C LYS A 136 1.71 -10.71 -19.15
N ASP A 137 1.98 -11.94 -18.73
CA ASP A 137 1.25 -12.59 -17.64
C ASP A 137 1.44 -11.83 -16.30
N HIS A 138 2.65 -11.32 -16.06
CA HIS A 138 2.94 -10.49 -14.88
C HIS A 138 2.28 -9.10 -14.94
N GLU A 139 2.20 -8.47 -16.11
CA GLU A 139 1.49 -7.21 -16.29
C GLU A 139 -0.01 -7.37 -16.01
N GLU A 140 -0.64 -8.44 -16.50
CA GLU A 140 -2.04 -8.75 -16.21
C GLU A 140 -2.26 -8.98 -14.71
N THR A 141 -1.37 -9.76 -14.07
CA THR A 141 -1.44 -10.02 -12.63
C THR A 141 -1.27 -8.74 -11.80
N LEU A 142 -0.34 -7.86 -12.21
CA LEU A 142 -0.11 -6.58 -11.55
C LEU A 142 -1.35 -5.68 -11.65
N ARG A 143 -1.99 -5.66 -12.82
CA ARG A 143 -3.21 -4.90 -13.06
C ARG A 143 -4.38 -5.38 -12.19
N ASP A 144 -4.57 -6.70 -12.06
CA ASP A 144 -5.59 -7.28 -11.19
C ASP A 144 -5.32 -6.95 -9.71
N ALA A 145 -4.06 -7.11 -9.26
CA ALA A 145 -3.66 -6.78 -7.90
C ALA A 145 -3.90 -5.29 -7.57
N GLN A 146 -3.61 -4.38 -8.50
CA GLN A 146 -3.88 -2.94 -8.34
C GLN A 146 -5.38 -2.64 -8.24
N GLN A 147 -6.22 -3.32 -9.03
CA GLN A 147 -7.68 -3.16 -8.95
C GLN A 147 -8.21 -3.63 -7.59
N ARG A 148 -7.76 -4.79 -7.12
CA ARG A 148 -8.13 -5.33 -5.81
C ARG A 148 -7.66 -4.43 -4.66
N LEU A 149 -6.47 -3.84 -4.77
CA LEU A 149 -5.98 -2.87 -3.80
C LEU A 149 -6.87 -1.64 -3.75
N ALA A 150 -7.22 -1.06 -4.91
CA ALA A 150 -8.08 0.11 -4.99
C ALA A 150 -9.49 -0.16 -4.46
N GLU A 151 -10.02 -1.37 -4.64
CA GLU A 151 -11.30 -1.79 -4.06
C GLU A 151 -11.21 -1.91 -2.53
N ALA A 152 -10.18 -2.59 -2.01
CA ALA A 152 -9.95 -2.71 -0.58
C ALA A 152 -9.73 -1.35 0.11
N GLU A 153 -9.04 -0.41 -0.54
CA GLU A 153 -8.87 0.96 -0.05
C GLU A 153 -10.21 1.70 0.04
N ARG A 154 -11.10 1.52 -0.95
CA ARG A 154 -12.45 2.11 -0.90
C ARG A 154 -13.29 1.53 0.22
N GLU A 155 -13.27 0.21 0.40
CA GLU A 155 -13.96 -0.45 1.51
C GLU A 155 -13.44 0.04 2.86
N LEU A 156 -12.11 0.12 3.02
CA LEU A 156 -11.49 0.66 4.23
C LEU A 156 -11.91 2.11 4.48
N GLN A 157 -11.93 2.95 3.45
CA GLN A 157 -12.35 4.34 3.58
C GLN A 157 -13.83 4.45 3.98
N GLN A 158 -14.70 3.63 3.40
CA GLN A 158 -16.11 3.57 3.80
C GLN A 158 -16.27 3.11 5.25
N GLU A 159 -15.47 2.15 5.71
CA GLU A 159 -15.46 1.69 7.10
C GLU A 159 -14.89 2.75 8.06
N ILE A 160 -13.88 3.51 7.64
CA ILE A 160 -13.37 4.66 8.42
C ILE A 160 -14.44 5.74 8.49
N GLU A 161 -15.15 6.04 7.41
CA GLU A 161 -16.23 7.04 7.39
C GLU A 161 -17.43 6.60 8.23
N SER A 162 -17.78 5.31 8.21
CA SER A 162 -18.84 4.74 9.04
C SER A 162 -18.48 4.86 10.53
N ARG A 163 -17.23 4.53 10.90
CA ARG A 163 -16.75 4.63 12.29
C ARG A 163 -16.45 6.05 12.76
N SER A 164 -15.96 6.92 11.88
CA SER A 164 -15.64 8.31 12.25
C SER A 164 -16.89 9.17 12.45
N LYS A 165 -18.01 8.86 11.78
CA LYS A 165 -19.32 9.42 12.15
C LYS A 165 -19.71 9.06 13.59
N ALA A 166 -19.28 7.91 14.12
CA ALA A 166 -19.49 7.53 15.51
C ALA A 166 -18.52 8.22 16.50
N ALA A 167 -17.40 8.79 16.03
CA ALA A 167 -16.28 9.24 16.87
C ALA A 167 -16.00 10.76 16.83
N LYS A 168 -17.01 11.62 16.61
CA LYS A 168 -16.88 13.04 16.97
C LYS A 168 -16.91 13.16 18.50
N LEU A 169 -15.73 13.22 19.11
CA LEU A 169 -15.57 13.51 20.54
C LEU A 169 -16.19 14.90 20.84
N PRO A 170 -17.18 15.00 21.75
CA PRO A 170 -17.78 16.26 22.12
C PRO A 170 -16.72 17.20 22.72
N LYS A 171 -16.68 18.45 22.26
CA LYS A 171 -15.84 19.48 22.87
C LYS A 171 -16.55 20.01 24.10
N GLY A 172 -16.03 19.73 25.30
CA GLY A 172 -16.52 20.34 26.54
C GLY A 172 -16.48 21.87 26.43
N ARG A 173 -17.63 22.51 26.66
CA ARG A 173 -17.76 23.97 26.76
C ARG A 173 -18.20 24.30 28.18
N ALA A 174 -17.63 25.33 28.78
CA ALA A 174 -18.18 25.89 30.01
C ALA A 174 -19.57 26.46 29.71
N THR A 175 -20.59 25.98 30.42
CA THR A 175 -21.99 26.39 30.25
C THR A 175 -22.51 26.96 31.58
N THR A 176 -23.44 27.91 31.51
CA THR A 176 -24.14 28.47 32.68
C THR A 176 -25.50 27.81 32.90
N LYS A 177 -25.80 26.74 32.15
CA LYS A 177 -27.04 25.96 32.24
C LYS A 177 -27.08 25.14 33.52
N THR A 178 -28.28 24.86 34.01
CA THR A 178 -28.51 23.98 35.16
C THR A 178 -28.25 22.53 34.77
N GLU A 179 -27.42 21.83 35.56
CA GLU A 179 -27.09 20.43 35.33
C GLU A 179 -28.27 19.51 35.71
N ILE A 180 -28.64 18.61 34.80
CA ILE A 180 -29.61 17.54 35.04
C ILE A 180 -28.86 16.20 35.03
N PRO A 181 -28.63 15.60 36.20
CA PRO A 181 -27.98 14.29 36.30
C PRO A 181 -28.90 13.17 35.80
N MET A 182 -28.38 12.35 34.89
CA MET A 182 -29.03 11.17 34.34
C MET A 182 -28.10 9.96 34.46
N PHE A 183 -28.66 8.80 34.80
CA PHE A 183 -27.91 7.57 35.06
C PHE A 183 -28.35 6.49 34.08
N LEU A 184 -27.39 5.89 33.40
CA LEU A 184 -27.63 4.82 32.44
C LEU A 184 -26.96 3.54 32.94
N ARG A 185 -27.77 2.60 33.43
CA ARG A 185 -27.32 1.32 34.01
C ARG A 185 -28.27 0.19 33.66
N ALA A 186 -27.73 -1.00 33.38
CA ALA A 186 -28.46 -2.17 32.92
C ALA A 186 -29.45 -1.89 31.76
N GLY A 187 -29.05 -1.04 30.80
CA GLY A 187 -29.87 -0.65 29.64
C GLY A 187 -31.07 0.24 29.98
N ARG A 188 -31.10 0.84 31.19
CA ARG A 188 -32.19 1.71 31.65
C ARG A 188 -31.70 3.10 32.00
N LEU A 189 -32.47 4.11 31.58
CA LEU A 189 -32.27 5.51 31.91
C LEU A 189 -33.08 5.90 33.15
N CYS A 190 -32.38 6.37 34.18
CA CYS A 190 -32.95 6.96 35.38
C CYS A 190 -32.57 8.45 35.45
N THR A 191 -33.44 9.31 35.98
CA THR A 191 -33.14 10.74 36.15
C THR A 191 -33.08 11.11 37.63
N TYR A 192 -32.16 12.00 38.02
CA TYR A 192 -32.07 12.47 39.41
C TYR A 192 -33.23 13.37 39.81
N VAL A 193 -33.66 14.22 38.88
CA VAL A 193 -34.78 15.14 39.06
C VAL A 193 -35.89 14.85 38.07
N ARG A 194 -37.09 15.31 38.41
CA ARG A 194 -38.28 15.28 37.56
C ARG A 194 -39.02 16.62 37.65
N ASP A 195 -39.58 17.08 36.54
CA ASP A 195 -40.49 18.21 36.56
C ASP A 195 -41.83 17.79 37.19
N THR A 196 -42.25 18.53 38.21
CA THR A 196 -43.51 18.30 38.94
C THR A 196 -44.57 19.36 38.62
N GLY A 197 -44.30 20.25 37.66
CA GLY A 197 -45.14 21.40 37.29
C GLY A 197 -44.96 22.62 38.22
N ASN A 198 -44.39 22.42 39.41
CA ASN A 198 -43.96 23.48 40.34
C ASN A 198 -42.42 23.66 40.38
N GLY A 199 -41.71 23.03 39.43
CA GLY A 199 -40.25 23.00 39.36
C GLY A 199 -39.69 21.58 39.47
N LEU A 200 -38.36 21.51 39.46
CA LEU A 200 -37.60 20.26 39.55
C LEU A 200 -37.58 19.74 40.99
N ALA A 201 -37.98 18.48 41.16
CA ALA A 201 -37.89 17.78 42.44
C ALA A 201 -37.10 16.49 42.29
N VAL A 202 -36.48 16.02 43.38
CA VAL A 202 -35.71 14.76 43.39
C VAL A 202 -36.63 13.59 43.05
N ASN A 203 -36.21 12.77 42.10
CA ASN A 203 -36.94 11.61 41.62
C ASN A 203 -36.67 10.39 42.52
N GLN A 204 -37.28 10.40 43.70
CA GLN A 204 -37.19 9.30 44.68
C GLN A 204 -37.77 7.99 44.17
N ALA A 205 -38.51 7.98 43.06
CA ALA A 205 -39.01 6.74 42.46
C ALA A 205 -37.91 5.94 41.74
N GLU A 206 -36.91 6.62 41.17
CA GLU A 206 -35.84 6.01 40.37
C GLU A 206 -34.48 6.02 41.07
N ILE A 207 -34.29 6.90 42.05
CA ILE A 207 -33.02 7.07 42.76
C ILE A 207 -33.15 6.69 44.22
N ASP A 208 -32.07 6.10 44.76
CA ASP A 208 -31.88 5.82 46.17
C ASP A 208 -30.68 6.60 46.71
N GLU A 209 -30.86 7.22 47.88
CA GLU A 209 -29.80 7.91 48.60
C GLU A 209 -29.29 6.99 49.72
N LYS A 210 -28.02 6.64 49.66
CA LYS A 210 -27.38 5.70 50.59
C LYS A 210 -26.17 6.35 51.25
N GLN A 211 -25.66 5.75 52.32
CA GLN A 211 -24.42 6.17 52.96
C GLN A 211 -23.36 5.09 52.80
N ASP A 212 -22.13 5.50 52.51
CA ASP A 212 -20.99 4.58 52.43
C ASP A 212 -20.46 4.20 53.82
N GLU A 213 -19.43 3.36 53.89
CA GLU A 213 -18.79 2.93 55.14
C GLU A 213 -18.17 4.09 55.94
N GLN A 214 -17.97 5.24 55.31
CA GLN A 214 -17.44 6.48 55.87
C GLN A 214 -18.55 7.51 56.18
N ASN A 215 -19.82 7.07 56.13
CA ASN A 215 -21.01 7.88 56.37
C ASN A 215 -21.20 9.04 55.38
N ARG A 216 -20.60 8.93 54.18
CA ARG A 216 -20.76 9.90 53.10
C ARG A 216 -22.00 9.55 52.28
N PRO A 217 -22.93 10.50 52.05
CA PRO A 217 -24.10 10.25 51.24
C PRO A 217 -23.71 10.09 49.76
N TYR A 218 -24.22 9.05 49.12
CA TYR A 218 -24.09 8.77 47.70
C TYR A 218 -25.43 8.39 47.08
N ILE A 219 -25.58 8.64 45.80
CA ILE A 219 -26.78 8.32 45.03
C ILE A 219 -26.53 7.12 44.11
N GLU A 220 -27.55 6.28 43.97
CA GLU A 220 -27.53 5.12 43.08
C GLU A 220 -28.91 4.93 42.42
N PRO A 221 -28.97 4.60 41.11
CA PRO A 221 -30.23 4.24 40.48
C PRO A 221 -30.80 2.95 41.09
N LYS A 222 -32.11 2.94 41.36
CA LYS A 222 -32.83 1.76 41.88
C LYS A 222 -32.83 0.65 40.83
N PRO A 223 -32.54 -0.61 41.21
CA PRO A 223 -32.56 -1.73 40.26
C PRO A 223 -33.96 -1.92 39.66
N GLY A 224 -34.02 -2.00 38.33
CA GLY A 224 -35.27 -2.28 37.59
C GLY A 224 -36.19 -1.08 37.37
N THR A 225 -35.83 0.11 37.85
CA THR A 225 -36.58 1.35 37.58
C THR A 225 -36.04 2.11 36.37
N GLY A 226 -36.72 3.17 35.94
CA GLY A 226 -36.33 3.96 34.78
C GLY A 226 -36.83 3.39 33.45
N ILE A 227 -36.50 4.10 32.37
CA ILE A 227 -36.96 3.82 31.01
C ILE A 227 -36.00 2.83 30.35
N VAL A 228 -36.52 1.77 29.75
CA VAL A 228 -35.70 0.83 28.96
C VAL A 228 -35.30 1.51 27.66
N ILE A 229 -34.01 1.48 27.32
CA ILE A 229 -33.53 1.95 26.03
C ILE A 229 -33.48 0.77 25.07
N SER A 230 -34.23 0.83 23.97
CA SER A 230 -34.22 -0.16 22.91
C SER A 230 -33.16 0.17 21.87
N LEU A 231 -32.33 -0.82 21.52
CA LEU A 231 -31.34 -0.70 20.44
C LEU A 231 -31.98 -0.59 19.05
N GLU A 232 -33.27 -0.93 18.92
CA GLU A 232 -34.04 -0.84 17.66
C GLU A 232 -34.61 0.57 17.40
N GLY A 233 -34.41 1.52 18.33
CA GLY A 233 -34.51 2.95 18.05
C GLY A 233 -35.91 3.58 18.07
N ASN A 234 -36.90 2.99 18.74
CA ASN A 234 -38.26 3.55 18.84
C ASN A 234 -38.78 3.68 20.27
N ASP A 235 -38.10 4.48 21.09
CA ASP A 235 -38.48 4.72 22.48
C ASP A 235 -39.25 6.04 22.64
N ALA A 236 -40.56 6.01 22.39
CA ALA A 236 -41.44 7.17 22.63
C ALA A 236 -41.40 7.65 24.10
N ASP A 237 -41.13 6.74 25.04
CA ASP A 237 -40.96 7.05 26.45
C ASP A 237 -39.71 7.90 26.70
N LEU A 238 -38.64 7.69 25.93
CA LEU A 238 -37.40 8.47 26.02
C LEU A 238 -37.60 9.89 25.51
N ASP A 239 -38.30 10.06 24.39
CA ASP A 239 -38.67 11.39 23.87
C ASP A 239 -39.55 12.14 24.87
N THR A 240 -40.51 11.45 25.49
CA THR A 240 -41.35 12.03 26.56
C THR A 240 -40.51 12.48 27.75
N ARG A 241 -39.53 11.68 28.18
CA ARG A 241 -38.64 12.03 29.29
C ARG A 241 -37.78 13.25 29.00
N LEU A 242 -37.21 13.34 27.80
CA LEU A 242 -36.38 14.49 27.41
C LEU A 242 -37.23 15.77 27.33
N SER A 243 -38.51 15.67 26.96
CA SER A 243 -39.42 16.82 26.92
C SER A 243 -39.79 17.40 28.29
N GLU A 244 -39.51 16.70 29.39
CA GLU A 244 -39.68 17.23 30.76
C GLU A 244 -38.64 18.33 31.08
N PHE A 245 -37.61 18.49 30.24
CA PHE A 245 -36.55 19.46 30.43
C PHE A 245 -36.48 20.46 29.25
N ASP A 246 -36.13 21.70 29.56
CA ASP A 246 -35.86 22.73 28.54
C ASP A 246 -34.37 22.79 28.16
N TYR A 247 -34.06 22.54 26.89
CA TYR A 247 -32.70 22.52 26.31
C TYR A 247 -31.97 23.88 26.33
N THR A 248 -32.70 24.99 26.50
CA THR A 248 -32.12 26.34 26.55
C THR A 248 -31.54 26.67 27.93
N ILE A 249 -32.09 26.09 28.99
CA ILE A 249 -31.70 26.35 30.39
C ILE A 249 -31.06 25.14 31.07
N HIS A 250 -31.33 23.92 30.59
CA HIS A 250 -30.78 22.69 31.15
C HIS A 250 -29.71 22.09 30.24
N TYR A 251 -28.70 21.50 30.86
CA TYR A 251 -27.75 20.63 30.18
C TYR A 251 -27.69 19.26 30.88
N LEU A 252 -27.47 18.20 30.12
CA LEU A 252 -27.61 16.84 30.61
C LEU A 252 -26.25 16.25 31.01
N ALA A 253 -26.10 15.80 32.24
CA ALA A 253 -24.92 15.06 32.68
C ALA A 253 -25.25 13.58 32.76
N VAL A 254 -24.69 12.79 31.83
CA VAL A 254 -25.01 11.37 31.67
C VAL A 254 -23.90 10.51 32.24
N PHE A 255 -24.22 9.81 33.32
CA PHE A 255 -23.35 8.83 33.97
C PHE A 255 -23.65 7.45 33.42
N VAL A 256 -22.67 6.83 32.75
CA VAL A 256 -22.89 5.57 32.02
C VAL A 256 -22.04 4.45 32.60
N TRP A 257 -22.69 3.39 33.05
CA TRP A 257 -22.02 2.17 33.52
C TRP A 257 -21.60 1.26 32.35
N PRO A 258 -20.59 0.38 32.54
CA PRO A 258 -20.05 -0.45 31.46
C PRO A 258 -21.08 -1.36 30.79
N ASP A 259 -22.09 -1.79 31.54
CA ASP A 259 -23.19 -2.64 31.07
C ASP A 259 -24.13 -1.94 30.08
N SER A 260 -24.00 -0.62 29.91
CA SER A 260 -24.95 0.19 29.16
C SER A 260 -24.31 1.10 28.10
N PHE A 261 -23.03 0.88 27.77
CA PHE A 261 -22.34 1.67 26.75
C PHE A 261 -22.99 1.58 25.35
N GLU A 262 -23.49 0.40 24.98
CA GLU A 262 -24.19 0.23 23.68
C GLU A 262 -25.51 1.04 23.64
N HIS A 263 -26.22 1.11 24.76
CA HIS A 263 -27.46 1.86 24.91
C HIS A 263 -27.24 3.38 24.88
N PHE A 264 -26.04 3.84 25.26
CA PHE A 264 -25.71 5.27 25.22
C PHE A 264 -25.74 5.84 23.80
N ALA A 265 -25.42 5.04 22.77
CA ALA A 265 -25.47 5.51 21.39
C ALA A 265 -26.88 5.98 21.00
N VAL A 266 -27.90 5.19 21.36
CA VAL A 266 -29.32 5.53 21.12
C VAL A 266 -29.72 6.76 21.92
N LEU A 267 -29.34 6.83 23.20
CA LEU A 267 -29.62 7.99 24.05
C LEU A 267 -29.00 9.28 23.49
N LYS A 268 -27.74 9.21 23.06
CA LYS A 268 -26.99 10.32 22.49
C LYS A 268 -27.69 10.89 21.25
N ASP A 269 -28.09 10.03 20.32
CA ASP A 269 -28.74 10.46 19.09
C ASP A 269 -30.08 11.17 19.39
N ARG A 270 -30.79 10.72 20.43
CA ARG A 270 -32.02 11.37 20.91
C ARG A 270 -31.75 12.72 21.57
N MET A 271 -30.81 12.81 22.51
CA MET A 271 -30.42 14.08 23.14
C MET A 271 -30.00 15.13 22.11
N VAL A 272 -29.20 14.73 21.12
CA VAL A 272 -28.76 15.63 20.04
C VAL A 272 -29.93 16.04 19.14
N SER A 273 -30.88 15.14 18.87
CA SER A 273 -32.09 15.46 18.09
C SER A 273 -33.00 16.47 18.80
N HIS A 274 -32.99 16.48 20.13
CA HIS A 274 -33.70 17.47 20.96
C HIS A 274 -32.84 18.70 21.32
N GLU A 275 -31.72 18.91 20.62
CA GLU A 275 -30.80 20.04 20.79
C GLU A 275 -30.17 20.19 22.18
N PHE A 276 -30.17 19.14 23.00
CA PHE A 276 -29.54 19.19 24.31
C PHE A 276 -28.01 19.19 24.21
N GLU A 277 -27.39 20.05 25.01
CA GLU A 277 -25.99 19.92 25.36
C GLU A 277 -25.84 18.83 26.44
N TYR A 278 -24.83 17.98 26.30
CA TYR A 278 -24.58 16.92 27.28
C TYR A 278 -23.10 16.76 27.63
N ARG A 279 -22.85 16.27 28.84
CA ARG A 279 -21.56 15.76 29.32
C ARG A 279 -21.68 14.26 29.54
N LEU A 280 -20.70 13.50 29.04
CA LEU A 280 -20.60 12.06 29.27
C LEU A 280 -19.57 11.79 30.37
N GLU A 281 -19.99 11.09 31.41
CA GLU A 281 -19.13 10.61 32.50
C GLU A 281 -19.14 9.07 32.52
N PRO A 282 -18.12 8.41 31.93
CA PRO A 282 -18.04 6.95 31.92
C PRO A 282 -17.65 6.43 33.31
N PHE A 283 -18.44 5.48 33.83
CA PHE A 283 -18.26 4.91 35.16
C PHE A 283 -17.62 3.52 35.12
N ARG A 284 -16.93 3.16 36.20
CA ARG A 284 -16.54 1.78 36.53
C ARG A 284 -17.65 1.10 37.32
N GLU A 285 -17.67 -0.23 37.35
CA GLU A 285 -18.71 -1.01 38.04
C GLU A 285 -18.88 -0.63 39.52
N ASP A 286 -17.79 -0.22 40.18
CA ASP A 286 -17.70 0.09 41.61
C ASP A 286 -17.76 1.59 41.94
N GLN A 287 -17.85 2.46 40.93
CA GLN A 287 -17.89 3.91 41.15
C GLN A 287 -19.26 4.37 41.69
N LYS A 288 -19.21 5.29 42.65
CA LYS A 288 -20.37 5.88 43.33
C LYS A 288 -20.41 7.39 43.10
N ILE A 289 -21.62 7.96 43.13
CA ILE A 289 -21.85 9.38 42.89
C ILE A 289 -22.12 10.04 44.24
N TYR A 290 -21.25 10.94 44.68
CA TYR A 290 -21.38 11.61 45.96
C TYR A 290 -21.96 13.02 45.78
N PHE A 291 -22.58 13.56 46.83
CA PHE A 291 -22.95 14.97 46.85
C PHE A 291 -21.70 15.84 47.05
N GLY A 292 -21.53 16.85 46.19
CA GLY A 292 -20.56 17.92 46.39
C GLY A 292 -20.98 18.86 47.52
N THR A 293 -20.06 19.72 47.96
CA THR A 293 -20.24 20.68 49.06
C THR A 293 -21.37 21.72 48.85
N ASN A 294 -22.00 21.75 47.67
CA ASN A 294 -23.10 22.65 47.31
C ASN A 294 -24.40 21.91 46.90
N GLU A 295 -24.64 20.68 47.38
CA GLU A 295 -25.82 19.85 47.03
C GLU A 295 -25.93 19.44 45.54
N GLU A 296 -24.96 19.81 44.71
CA GLU A 296 -24.79 19.28 43.35
C GLU A 296 -24.03 17.94 43.41
N PRO A 297 -24.45 16.89 42.70
CA PRO A 297 -23.70 15.63 42.65
C PRO A 297 -22.34 15.87 41.99
N VAL A 298 -21.27 15.61 42.74
CA VAL A 298 -19.89 15.73 42.27
C VAL A 298 -19.27 14.35 42.25
N VAL A 299 -18.73 13.95 41.10
CA VAL A 299 -17.91 12.75 40.99
C VAL A 299 -16.61 12.98 41.75
N VAL A 300 -16.43 12.29 42.87
CA VAL A 300 -15.15 12.24 43.56
C VAL A 300 -14.50 10.89 43.26
N GLN A 301 -13.33 10.94 42.63
CA GLN A 301 -12.49 9.79 42.30
C GLN A 301 -12.06 9.01 43.54
#